data_AF-B0D792-F1
#
_entry.id   AF-B0D792-F1
#
_cell.length_a   1.000
_cell.length_b   1.000
_cell.length_c   1.000
_cell.angle_alpha   90.00
_cell.angle_beta   90.00
_cell.angle_gamma   90.00
#
_symmetry.space_group_name_H-M   'P 1'
#
loop_
_entity.id
_entity.type
_entity.pdbx_description
1 polymer ?
#
loop_
_entity_poly.entity_id
_entity_poly.type
_entity_poly.pdbx_seq_one_letter_code
_entity_poly.pdbx_strand_id
1 'polypeptide(L)'
;TSLGRAGFGGSLDGMWPYSYDSCDVGTLPNQTYPGTATPLAAVQNGDPSNGGVLSFLPGQRLSACTCPGESHPGPVRANGSYVGRAAPEIDVFEATIDGAVGKVSLSSQWAPYNANYNWLNTTDNLILYDPVKTVLNSYKGGVYQQTTSGLSVANQDCYELEKGCFSTFGFQYKPGFDNAYITWINDDKPAWTIMVAGMGADPQTEISARPVPMEPMYIIANLGFSLNFGSINFDQLVLPAVMSIDYIRVYQPKNAVNIGCDPAAFPTAQYIQTYSNVYTNPNITTWKEAQQPWPKNRLQTGSC
;
A
#
# COMPACT_ATOMS: atom_id res chain seq x y z
N THR A 1 6.06 -7.86 -14.05
CA THR A 1 6.08 -8.54 -12.75
C THR A 1 6.70 -7.61 -11.73
N SER A 2 5.93 -7.24 -10.72
CA SER A 2 6.40 -6.49 -9.55
C SER A 2 7.00 -7.45 -8.52
N LEU A 3 7.74 -6.93 -7.53
CA LEU A 3 8.29 -7.72 -6.43
C LEU A 3 7.22 -8.33 -5.52
N GLY A 4 5.99 -7.81 -5.57
CA GLY A 4 4.80 -8.46 -5.04
C GLY A 4 3.86 -8.86 -6.16
N ARG A 5 3.18 -10.01 -5.99
CA ARG A 5 2.12 -10.47 -6.89
C ARG A 5 0.86 -10.78 -6.09
N ALA A 6 -0.17 -9.98 -6.28
CA ALA A 6 -1.52 -10.20 -5.76
C ALA A 6 -2.01 -11.63 -6.03
N GLY A 7 -2.57 -12.25 -5.00
CA GLY A 7 -2.97 -13.66 -5.01
C GLY A 7 -1.84 -14.66 -4.70
N PHE A 8 -0.60 -14.20 -4.49
CA PHE A 8 0.56 -15.04 -4.15
C PHE A 8 1.19 -14.54 -2.85
N GLY A 9 0.65 -15.00 -1.72
CA GLY A 9 0.96 -14.47 -0.39
C GLY A 9 2.45 -14.46 -0.05
N GLY A 10 3.19 -15.51 -0.39
CA GLY A 10 4.63 -15.57 -0.12
C GLY A 10 5.43 -14.47 -0.82
N SER A 11 4.95 -13.95 -1.96
CA SER A 11 5.60 -12.82 -2.64
C SER A 11 5.36 -11.50 -1.92
N LEU A 12 4.20 -11.38 -1.26
CA LEU A 12 3.73 -10.20 -0.53
C LEU A 12 4.22 -10.16 0.93
N ASP A 13 4.60 -11.30 1.49
CA ASP A 13 5.04 -11.43 2.88
C ASP A 13 6.30 -10.59 3.18
N GLY A 14 6.14 -9.58 4.05
CA GLY A 14 7.15 -8.55 4.33
C GLY A 14 7.43 -7.58 3.18
N MET A 15 6.58 -7.53 2.16
CA MET A 15 6.69 -6.63 1.01
C MET A 15 5.52 -5.65 0.93
N TRP A 16 4.30 -6.15 1.07
CA TRP A 16 3.09 -5.33 1.12
C TRP A 16 2.77 -4.96 2.58
N PRO A 17 2.25 -3.75 2.86
CA PRO A 17 2.04 -2.62 1.97
C PRO A 17 3.18 -1.59 2.07
N TYR A 18 4.44 -2.04 2.19
CA TYR A 18 5.55 -1.11 2.42
C TYR A 18 5.69 -0.10 1.27
N SER A 19 5.92 1.16 1.66
CA SER A 19 6.52 2.19 0.80
C SER A 19 7.59 2.84 1.64
N TYR A 20 8.78 2.21 1.68
CA TYR A 20 9.78 2.55 2.68
C TYR A 20 11.21 2.27 2.25
N ASP A 21 12.07 3.27 2.44
CA ASP A 21 13.48 3.28 2.01
C ASP A 21 14.43 3.73 3.15
N SER A 22 13.99 3.60 4.40
CA SER A 22 14.78 3.99 5.58
C SER A 22 15.20 2.77 6.38
N CYS A 23 16.28 2.91 7.15
CA CYS A 23 16.71 1.87 8.08
C CYS A 23 16.54 2.31 9.52
N ASP A 24 15.43 1.90 10.11
CA ASP A 24 15.06 2.10 11.50
C ASP A 24 14.09 0.97 11.92
N VAL A 25 13.46 1.13 13.10
CA VAL A 25 12.53 0.15 13.69
C VAL A 25 11.34 -0.18 12.78
N GLY A 26 10.99 0.71 11.84
CA GLY A 26 9.93 0.48 10.87
C GLY A 26 10.16 -0.73 9.95
N THR A 27 11.42 -1.19 9.84
CA THR A 27 11.78 -2.37 9.05
C THR A 27 11.69 -3.68 9.82
N LEU A 28 11.41 -3.63 11.13
CA LEU A 28 11.46 -4.76 12.04
C LEU A 28 10.07 -5.36 12.29
N PRO A 29 10.01 -6.64 12.73
CA PRO A 29 8.74 -7.26 13.10
C PRO A 29 7.93 -6.41 14.06
N ASN A 30 6.64 -6.24 13.75
CA ASN A 30 5.67 -5.45 14.51
C ASN A 30 6.07 -3.98 14.75
N GLN A 31 7.07 -3.46 14.03
CA GLN A 31 7.71 -2.17 14.31
C GLN A 31 8.24 -2.08 15.75
N THR A 32 8.88 -3.14 16.24
CA THR A 32 9.45 -3.19 17.60
C THR A 32 10.92 -3.58 17.61
N TYR A 33 11.70 -3.01 18.53
CA TYR A 33 13.09 -3.41 18.72
C TYR A 33 13.18 -4.81 19.35
N PRO A 34 14.12 -5.67 18.91
CA PRO A 34 14.21 -7.05 19.37
C PRO A 34 14.39 -7.16 20.89
N GLY A 35 13.62 -8.04 21.51
CA GLY A 35 13.67 -8.27 22.96
C GLY A 35 13.11 -7.11 23.78
N THR A 36 12.49 -6.12 23.14
CA THR A 36 11.85 -4.98 23.80
C THR A 36 10.36 -4.93 23.47
N ALA A 37 9.64 -4.05 24.16
CA ALA A 37 8.29 -3.62 23.79
C ALA A 37 8.31 -2.14 23.37
N THR A 38 9.35 -1.73 22.63
CA THR A 38 9.56 -0.35 22.19
C THR A 38 9.66 -0.25 20.67
N PRO A 39 9.25 0.87 20.08
CA PRO A 39 8.63 2.04 20.70
C PRO A 39 7.26 1.75 21.32
N LEU A 40 6.91 2.48 22.39
CA LEU A 40 5.69 2.19 23.15
C LEU A 40 4.42 2.32 22.30
N ALA A 41 4.41 3.26 21.36
CA ALA A 41 3.31 3.46 20.42
C ALA A 41 3.14 2.32 19.40
N ALA A 42 4.13 1.43 19.24
CA ALA A 42 3.98 0.22 18.42
C ALA A 42 3.24 -0.91 19.16
N VAL A 43 3.18 -0.86 20.49
CA VAL A 43 2.57 -1.91 21.34
C VAL A 43 1.36 -1.42 22.13
N GLN A 44 0.97 -0.15 21.97
CA GLN A 44 -0.18 0.47 22.63
C GLN A 44 -0.91 1.41 21.68
N ASN A 45 -2.24 1.49 21.83
CA ASN A 45 -3.11 2.41 21.09
C ASN A 45 -3.07 2.26 19.55
N GLY A 46 -2.63 1.10 19.07
CA GLY A 46 -2.80 0.66 17.68
C GLY A 46 -4.22 0.12 17.44
N ASP A 47 -4.33 -1.09 16.91
CA ASP A 47 -5.60 -1.71 16.57
C ASP A 47 -6.33 -2.24 17.81
N PRO A 48 -7.51 -1.70 18.17
CA PRO A 48 -8.26 -2.11 19.35
C PRO A 48 -8.78 -3.55 19.26
N SER A 49 -8.99 -4.08 18.06
CA SER A 49 -9.43 -5.47 17.85
C SER A 49 -8.30 -6.48 18.10
N ASN A 50 -7.06 -6.00 18.16
CA ASN A 50 -5.86 -6.81 18.30
C ASN A 50 -5.04 -6.42 19.54
N GLY A 51 -5.72 -6.03 20.62
CA GLY A 51 -5.06 -5.73 21.91
C GLY A 51 -4.28 -4.42 21.92
N GLY A 52 -4.51 -3.52 20.96
CA GLY A 52 -3.86 -2.21 20.88
C GLY A 52 -2.46 -2.23 20.30
N VAL A 53 -2.02 -3.35 19.71
CA VAL A 53 -0.74 -3.41 18.96
C VAL A 53 -0.88 -2.74 17.60
N LEU A 54 0.22 -2.17 17.10
CA LEU A 54 0.18 -1.37 15.89
C LEU A 54 0.30 -2.22 14.62
N SER A 55 1.14 -3.26 14.63
CA SER A 55 1.47 -4.02 13.44
C SER A 55 1.66 -5.51 13.73
N PHE A 56 1.21 -6.34 12.80
CA PHE A 56 1.53 -7.76 12.67
C PHE A 56 2.45 -8.03 11.47
N LEU A 57 2.98 -6.98 10.82
CA LEU A 57 3.91 -7.19 9.73
C LEU A 57 5.19 -7.86 10.24
N PRO A 58 5.76 -8.81 9.48
CA PRO A 58 6.97 -9.52 9.86
C PRO A 58 8.25 -8.67 9.74
N GLY A 59 8.12 -7.36 9.50
CA GLY A 59 9.20 -6.48 9.05
C GLY A 59 9.31 -6.44 7.52
N GLN A 60 10.06 -5.45 7.02
CA GLN A 60 10.29 -5.29 5.59
C GLN A 60 11.37 -6.29 5.15
N ARG A 61 11.00 -7.27 4.31
CA ARG A 61 11.88 -8.35 3.87
C ARG A 61 13.09 -7.83 3.09
N LEU A 62 12.83 -6.90 2.17
CA LEU A 62 13.85 -6.26 1.33
C LEU A 62 14.12 -4.83 1.80
N SER A 63 14.51 -4.68 3.06
CA SER A 63 14.68 -3.35 3.68
C SER A 63 16.01 -2.67 3.37
N ALA A 64 16.09 -1.36 3.61
CA ALA A 64 17.36 -0.65 3.62
C ALA A 64 18.31 -1.08 4.78
N CYS A 65 17.80 -1.85 5.74
CA CYS A 65 18.57 -2.45 6.83
C CYS A 65 19.21 -3.81 6.49
N THR A 66 18.93 -4.37 5.31
CA THR A 66 19.46 -5.68 4.92
C THR A 66 21.00 -5.71 4.96
N CYS A 67 21.57 -6.74 5.56
CA CYS A 67 23.02 -6.92 5.70
C CYS A 67 23.69 -7.10 4.32
N PRO A 68 24.93 -6.59 4.13
CA PRO A 68 25.67 -6.80 2.89
C PRO A 68 25.81 -8.29 2.53
N GLY A 69 25.55 -8.62 1.26
CA GLY A 69 25.68 -10.00 0.75
C GLY A 69 24.44 -10.88 0.93
N GLU A 70 23.42 -10.41 1.65
CA GLU A 70 22.12 -11.07 1.72
C GLU A 70 21.37 -10.96 0.38
N SER A 71 20.37 -11.82 0.20
CA SER A 71 19.53 -11.79 -1.00
C SER A 71 18.69 -10.51 -1.03
N HIS A 72 19.01 -9.64 -1.98
CA HIS A 72 18.33 -8.37 -2.18
C HIS A 72 18.50 -7.91 -3.63
N PRO A 73 17.43 -7.48 -4.32
CA PRO A 73 17.51 -7.10 -5.74
C PRO A 73 18.34 -5.82 -5.99
N GLY A 74 18.50 -5.00 -4.96
CA GLY A 74 19.17 -3.69 -5.05
C GLY A 74 18.20 -2.58 -5.47
N PRO A 75 18.72 -1.40 -5.84
CA PRO A 75 20.14 -1.06 -5.95
C PRO A 75 20.89 -0.99 -4.61
N VAL A 76 22.21 -1.02 -4.68
CA VAL A 76 23.10 -0.75 -3.53
C VAL A 76 23.59 0.69 -3.63
N ARG A 77 23.43 1.46 -2.55
CA ARG A 77 23.95 2.82 -2.44
C ARG A 77 25.47 2.82 -2.34
N ALA A 78 26.08 3.98 -2.60
CA ALA A 78 27.53 4.16 -2.51
C ALA A 78 28.12 3.82 -1.12
N ASN A 79 27.32 3.95 -0.05
CA ASN A 79 27.71 3.58 1.32
C ASN A 79 27.53 2.08 1.63
N GLY A 80 27.18 1.26 0.65
CA GLY A 80 26.97 -0.20 0.81
C GLY A 80 25.58 -0.60 1.32
N SER A 81 24.72 0.33 1.71
CA SER A 81 23.34 0.01 2.10
C SER A 81 22.44 -0.24 0.89
N TYR A 82 21.47 -1.14 1.01
CA TYR A 82 20.46 -1.35 -0.02
C TYR A 82 19.41 -0.24 -0.03
N VAL A 83 18.90 0.12 -1.21
CA VAL A 83 17.59 0.78 -1.32
C VAL A 83 16.52 -0.19 -0.83
N GLY A 84 15.66 0.21 0.09
CA GLY A 84 14.51 -0.54 0.55
C GLY A 84 13.51 -0.73 -0.59
N ARG A 85 13.09 -1.98 -0.75
CA ARG A 85 12.21 -2.46 -1.82
C ARG A 85 10.95 -3.07 -1.22
N ALA A 86 9.85 -3.00 -1.97
CA ALA A 86 8.53 -3.32 -1.44
C ALA A 86 7.50 -3.66 -2.52
N ALA A 87 6.25 -3.86 -2.10
CA ALA A 87 5.07 -4.00 -2.95
C ALA A 87 3.97 -3.05 -2.46
N PRO A 88 4.07 -1.74 -2.75
CA PRO A 88 3.07 -0.75 -2.33
C PRO A 88 1.76 -0.88 -3.11
N GLU A 89 0.71 -0.26 -2.58
CA GLU A 89 -0.63 -0.27 -3.16
C GLU A 89 -1.23 1.15 -3.22
N ILE A 90 -1.86 1.44 -4.36
CA ILE A 90 -2.69 2.62 -4.58
C ILE A 90 -3.97 2.13 -5.23
N ASP A 91 -5.09 2.33 -4.55
CA ASP A 91 -6.41 2.00 -5.06
C ASP A 91 -6.89 3.12 -5.98
N VAL A 92 -7.19 2.77 -7.22
CA VAL A 92 -7.97 3.67 -8.08
C VAL A 92 -9.34 3.91 -7.45
N PHE A 93 -9.99 2.83 -7.02
CA PHE A 93 -11.10 2.83 -6.08
C PHE A 93 -11.28 1.44 -5.46
N GLU A 94 -11.89 1.41 -4.28
CA GLU A 94 -12.58 0.24 -3.73
C GLU A 94 -14.02 0.64 -3.40
N ALA A 95 -15.01 -0.09 -3.93
CA ALA A 95 -16.41 0.27 -3.79
C ALA A 95 -16.97 -0.14 -2.42
N THR A 96 -17.76 0.74 -1.81
CA THR A 96 -18.49 0.48 -0.57
C THR A 96 -19.87 1.12 -0.62
N ILE A 97 -20.70 0.85 0.39
CA ILE A 97 -22.06 1.38 0.52
C ILE A 97 -22.19 2.03 1.89
N ASP A 98 -22.73 3.25 1.91
CA ASP A 98 -23.13 3.93 3.13
C ASP A 98 -24.62 4.27 3.05
N GLY A 99 -25.43 3.60 3.87
CA GLY A 99 -26.88 3.58 3.73
C GLY A 99 -27.30 2.96 2.41
N ALA A 100 -27.94 3.74 1.54
CA ALA A 100 -28.34 3.34 0.18
C ALA A 100 -27.52 4.06 -0.90
N VAL A 101 -26.40 4.68 -0.54
CA VAL A 101 -25.57 5.46 -1.46
C VAL A 101 -24.25 4.72 -1.70
N GLY A 102 -23.98 4.43 -2.97
CA GLY A 102 -22.71 3.89 -3.42
C GLY A 102 -21.57 4.89 -3.26
N LYS A 103 -20.48 4.46 -2.62
CA LYS A 103 -19.27 5.26 -2.42
C LYS A 103 -18.05 4.48 -2.89
N VAL A 104 -16.95 5.21 -3.07
CA VAL A 104 -15.64 4.65 -3.38
C VAL A 104 -14.62 5.14 -2.35
N SER A 105 -13.82 4.22 -1.81
CA SER A 105 -12.57 4.52 -1.13
C SER A 105 -11.50 4.77 -2.19
N LEU A 106 -10.91 5.96 -2.14
CA LEU A 106 -9.82 6.40 -3.01
C LEU A 106 -8.57 6.45 -2.15
N SER A 107 -7.73 5.41 -2.20
CA SER A 107 -6.78 5.13 -1.11
C SER A 107 -5.37 4.76 -1.55
N SER A 108 -4.44 4.87 -0.60
CA SER A 108 -3.13 4.25 -0.66
C SER A 108 -2.79 3.62 0.69
N GLN A 109 -2.07 2.51 0.63
CA GLN A 109 -1.67 1.69 1.76
C GLN A 109 -0.20 1.93 2.06
N TRP A 110 0.12 1.95 3.34
CA TRP A 110 1.42 2.35 3.83
C TRP A 110 1.89 1.39 4.90
N ALA A 111 3.16 1.05 4.83
CA ALA A 111 3.95 0.57 5.95
C ALA A 111 5.35 1.20 5.88
N PRO A 112 5.99 1.47 7.03
CA PRO A 112 5.51 1.28 8.40
C PRO A 112 4.46 2.31 8.84
N TYR A 113 3.86 2.10 10.02
CA TYR A 113 2.70 2.84 10.50
C TYR A 113 3.05 3.94 11.52
N ASN A 114 2.34 5.05 11.41
CA ASN A 114 2.26 6.11 12.41
C ASN A 114 1.64 5.60 13.71
N ALA A 115 1.95 6.28 14.82
CA ALA A 115 1.25 6.10 16.08
C ALA A 115 -0.27 6.29 15.89
N ASN A 116 -1.07 5.32 16.32
CA ASN A 116 -2.54 5.30 16.14
C ASN A 116 -2.99 5.44 14.67
N TYR A 117 -2.13 5.12 13.69
CA TYR A 117 -2.38 5.34 12.26
C TYR A 117 -2.65 6.81 11.87
N ASN A 118 -2.22 7.76 12.69
CA ASN A 118 -2.45 9.19 12.47
C ASN A 118 -1.33 9.80 11.63
N TRP A 119 -1.60 9.98 10.34
CA TRP A 119 -0.75 10.77 9.45
C TRP A 119 -1.00 12.28 9.62
N LEU A 120 -0.08 13.12 9.14
CA LEU A 120 -0.16 14.58 9.26
C LEU A 120 -1.16 15.17 8.27
N ASN A 121 -2.45 15.01 8.52
CA ASN A 121 -3.56 15.43 7.65
C ASN A 121 -3.93 16.92 7.73
N THR A 122 -2.94 17.80 7.88
CA THR A 122 -3.12 19.26 7.85
C THR A 122 -3.68 19.73 6.51
N THR A 123 -4.21 20.95 6.43
CA THR A 123 -4.71 21.53 5.17
C THR A 123 -3.66 21.61 4.06
N ASP A 124 -2.38 21.65 4.41
CA ASP A 124 -1.28 21.62 3.46
C ASP A 124 -1.04 20.23 2.85
N ASN A 125 -1.45 19.16 3.56
CA ASN A 125 -1.20 17.78 3.19
C ASN A 125 -2.45 17.04 2.71
N LEU A 126 -3.64 17.54 3.06
CA LEU A 126 -4.95 17.01 2.69
C LEU A 126 -5.72 18.08 1.92
N ILE A 127 -5.87 17.89 0.61
CA ILE A 127 -6.65 18.78 -0.24
C ILE A 127 -7.91 18.04 -0.65
N LEU A 128 -9.08 18.53 -0.20
CA LEU A 128 -10.39 18.05 -0.64
C LEU A 128 -10.94 19.06 -1.65
N TYR A 129 -11.21 18.63 -2.88
CA TYR A 129 -11.69 19.52 -3.94
C TYR A 129 -13.19 19.80 -3.84
N ASP A 130 -13.95 18.84 -3.32
CA ASP A 130 -15.38 18.96 -3.00
C ASP A 130 -15.64 18.25 -1.66
N PRO A 131 -15.61 18.97 -0.52
CA PRO A 131 -15.79 18.38 0.80
C PRO A 131 -17.22 17.91 1.08
N VAL A 132 -18.18 18.19 0.19
CA VAL A 132 -19.54 17.62 0.26
C VAL A 132 -19.56 16.24 -0.40
N LYS A 133 -18.86 16.06 -1.52
CA LYS A 133 -18.78 14.79 -2.25
C LYS A 133 -17.73 13.82 -1.69
N THR A 134 -16.60 14.35 -1.20
CA THR A 134 -15.45 13.57 -0.72
C THR A 134 -15.08 14.02 0.69
N VAL A 135 -15.02 13.06 1.61
CA VAL A 135 -14.57 13.29 2.99
C VAL A 135 -13.37 12.41 3.30
N LEU A 136 -12.54 12.81 4.26
CA LEU A 136 -11.50 11.91 4.78
C LEU A 136 -12.16 10.71 5.45
N ASN A 137 -11.75 9.51 5.06
CA ASN A 137 -12.27 8.27 5.63
C ASN A 137 -11.85 8.16 7.10
N SER A 138 -12.78 7.75 7.97
CA SER A 138 -12.49 7.51 9.38
C SER A 138 -11.69 6.22 9.60
N TYR A 139 -11.76 5.27 8.66
CA TYR A 139 -10.90 4.09 8.68
C TYR A 139 -9.47 4.48 8.29
N LYS A 140 -8.51 4.21 9.18
CA LYS A 140 -7.10 4.58 9.03
C LYS A 140 -6.16 3.38 8.90
N GLY A 141 -6.69 2.17 9.02
CA GLY A 141 -5.91 0.93 8.94
C GLY A 141 -6.21 -0.04 10.07
N GLY A 142 -5.30 -0.99 10.23
CA GLY A 142 -5.28 -2.02 11.28
C GLY A 142 -3.93 -2.72 11.28
N VAL A 143 -3.82 -3.84 11.99
CA VAL A 143 -2.52 -4.53 12.18
C VAL A 143 -1.76 -4.93 10.90
N TYR A 144 -2.42 -5.00 9.74
CA TYR A 144 -1.79 -5.34 8.46
C TYR A 144 -1.58 -4.16 7.51
N GLN A 145 -2.11 -2.98 7.81
CA GLN A 145 -1.91 -1.79 6.97
C GLN A 145 -2.22 -0.49 7.70
N GLN A 146 -1.52 0.59 7.37
CA GLN A 146 -2.06 1.94 7.50
C GLN A 146 -2.63 2.37 6.15
N THR A 147 -3.73 3.12 6.14
CA THR A 147 -4.30 3.69 4.92
C THR A 147 -4.50 5.18 5.03
N THR A 148 -4.33 5.87 3.90
CA THR A 148 -4.87 7.21 3.67
C THR A 148 -5.96 7.08 2.63
N SER A 149 -7.19 7.48 2.97
CA SER A 149 -8.37 7.23 2.14
C SER A 149 -9.29 8.44 2.12
N GLY A 150 -9.65 8.89 0.93
CA GLY A 150 -10.79 9.78 0.70
C GLY A 150 -12.01 8.95 0.33
N LEU A 151 -13.09 9.07 1.09
CA LEU A 151 -14.35 8.41 0.82
C LEU A 151 -15.24 9.34 -0.01
N SER A 152 -15.53 8.97 -1.25
CA SER A 152 -16.27 9.81 -2.18
C SER A 152 -17.55 9.15 -2.67
N VAL A 153 -18.63 9.93 -2.79
CA VAL A 153 -19.87 9.47 -3.43
C VAL A 153 -19.60 9.15 -4.90
N ALA A 154 -19.92 7.92 -5.32
CA ALA A 154 -19.78 7.47 -6.70
C ALA A 154 -20.96 7.99 -7.55
N ASN A 155 -20.85 7.93 -8.88
CA ASN A 155 -21.99 8.23 -9.74
C ASN A 155 -23.03 7.09 -9.64
N GLN A 156 -24.18 7.37 -9.02
CA GLN A 156 -25.21 6.36 -8.75
C GLN A 156 -25.83 5.82 -10.04
N ASP A 157 -25.88 6.63 -11.10
CA ASP A 157 -26.47 6.22 -12.38
C ASP A 157 -25.61 5.17 -13.12
N CYS A 158 -24.33 5.02 -12.75
CA CYS A 158 -23.35 4.17 -13.46
C CYS A 158 -23.11 2.82 -12.77
N TYR A 159 -24.00 2.40 -11.88
CA TYR A 159 -24.07 1.01 -11.44
C TYR A 159 -24.75 0.14 -12.50
N GLU A 160 -24.38 -1.15 -12.56
CA GLU A 160 -24.81 -2.09 -13.62
C GLU A 160 -26.33 -2.10 -13.86
N LEU A 161 -27.12 -2.08 -12.78
CA LEU A 161 -28.58 -2.20 -12.82
C LEU A 161 -29.32 -0.85 -12.85
N GLU A 162 -28.59 0.26 -13.03
CA GLU A 162 -29.15 1.61 -13.03
C GLU A 162 -29.34 2.13 -14.48
N LYS A 163 -28.71 3.26 -14.85
CA LYS A 163 -28.93 3.90 -16.17
C LYS A 163 -27.96 3.43 -17.26
N GLY A 164 -27.04 2.52 -16.93
CA GLY A 164 -26.10 1.95 -17.91
C GLY A 164 -25.05 2.94 -18.42
N CYS A 165 -24.54 3.82 -17.56
CA CYS A 165 -23.40 4.70 -17.89
C CYS A 165 -22.07 4.19 -17.36
N PHE A 166 -20.97 4.79 -17.83
CA PHE A 166 -19.63 4.62 -17.29
C PHE A 166 -19.20 5.89 -16.56
N SER A 167 -18.47 5.72 -15.46
CA SER A 167 -17.86 6.83 -14.72
C SER A 167 -16.33 6.66 -14.71
N THR A 168 -15.60 7.76 -14.93
CA THR A 168 -14.14 7.73 -14.95
C THR A 168 -13.59 7.79 -13.54
N PHE A 169 -12.78 6.79 -13.19
CA PHE A 169 -11.96 6.77 -11.98
C PHE A 169 -10.48 6.73 -12.33
N GLY A 170 -9.63 7.28 -11.47
CA GLY A 170 -8.20 7.27 -11.72
C GLY A 170 -7.41 7.89 -10.58
N PHE A 171 -6.10 7.89 -10.72
CA PHE A 171 -5.23 8.77 -9.95
C PHE A 171 -4.10 9.29 -10.81
N GLN A 172 -3.61 10.46 -10.46
CA GLN A 172 -2.33 10.99 -10.90
C GLN A 172 -1.40 11.02 -9.69
N TYR A 173 -0.17 10.58 -9.85
CA TYR A 173 0.81 10.67 -8.77
C TYR A 173 2.17 11.07 -9.26
N LYS A 174 2.94 11.66 -8.35
CA LYS A 174 4.37 11.89 -8.49
C LYS A 174 5.08 11.04 -7.43
N PRO A 175 5.92 10.06 -7.82
CA PRO A 175 6.62 9.19 -6.88
C PRO A 175 7.73 9.94 -6.12
N GLY A 176 8.14 9.40 -4.98
CA GLY A 176 9.29 9.85 -4.22
C GLY A 176 8.95 10.68 -2.99
N PHE A 177 9.91 11.52 -2.59
CA PHE A 177 9.82 12.41 -1.43
C PHE A 177 9.50 13.86 -1.86
N ASP A 178 9.71 14.81 -0.97
CA ASP A 178 9.64 16.26 -1.21
C ASP A 178 8.26 16.78 -1.64
N ASN A 179 8.09 17.09 -2.92
CA ASN A 179 6.84 17.59 -3.51
C ASN A 179 6.04 16.49 -4.22
N ALA A 180 6.29 15.23 -3.86
CA ALA A 180 5.48 14.09 -4.28
C ALA A 180 4.05 14.17 -3.74
N TYR A 181 3.12 13.59 -4.48
CA TYR A 181 1.68 13.60 -4.15
C TYR A 181 0.95 12.47 -4.87
N ILE A 182 -0.28 12.20 -4.42
CA ILE A 182 -1.26 11.39 -5.16
C ILE A 182 -2.58 12.18 -5.18
N THR A 183 -3.17 12.36 -6.35
CA THR A 183 -4.49 12.97 -6.57
C THR A 183 -5.41 11.96 -7.20
N TRP A 184 -6.55 11.68 -6.56
CA TRP A 184 -7.56 10.77 -7.10
C TRP A 184 -8.61 11.50 -7.91
N ILE A 185 -9.17 10.80 -8.88
CA ILE A 185 -10.23 11.24 -9.79
C ILE A 185 -11.45 10.36 -9.54
N ASN A 186 -12.61 10.99 -9.35
CA ASN A 186 -13.90 10.33 -9.25
C ASN A 186 -14.91 11.10 -10.12
N ASP A 187 -15.45 10.41 -11.12
CA ASP A 187 -16.45 10.95 -12.04
C ASP A 187 -15.92 12.18 -12.80
N ASP A 188 -14.76 11.97 -13.46
CA ASP A 188 -14.03 12.96 -14.27
C ASP A 188 -13.54 14.21 -13.52
N LYS A 189 -13.63 14.22 -12.18
CA LYS A 189 -13.24 15.35 -11.33
C LYS A 189 -12.20 14.93 -10.30
N PRO A 190 -11.22 15.81 -9.99
CA PRO A 190 -10.32 15.56 -8.87
C PRO A 190 -11.15 15.49 -7.58
N ALA A 191 -10.94 14.43 -6.80
CA ALA A 191 -11.66 14.19 -5.56
C ALA A 191 -10.87 14.73 -4.37
N TRP A 192 -9.63 14.23 -4.21
CA TRP A 192 -8.73 14.67 -3.16
C TRP A 192 -7.26 14.42 -3.51
N THR A 193 -6.37 15.11 -2.80
CA THR A 193 -4.91 14.94 -2.88
C THR A 193 -4.32 14.69 -1.51
N ILE A 194 -3.39 13.74 -1.44
CA ILE A 194 -2.39 13.64 -0.37
C ILE A 194 -1.05 14.20 -0.85
N MET A 195 -0.47 15.12 -0.09
CA MET A 195 0.93 15.53 -0.26
C MET A 195 1.83 14.62 0.57
N VAL A 196 3.00 14.23 0.05
CA VAL A 196 3.90 13.26 0.70
C VAL A 196 4.33 13.68 2.11
N ALA A 197 4.39 14.99 2.39
CA ALA A 197 4.69 15.50 3.73
C ALA A 197 3.69 15.05 4.80
N GLY A 198 2.47 14.64 4.40
CA GLY A 198 1.50 13.98 5.26
C GLY A 198 2.01 12.66 5.85
N MET A 199 2.87 11.97 5.10
CA MET A 199 3.54 10.72 5.49
C MET A 199 4.96 10.95 6.00
N GLY A 200 5.19 12.12 6.63
CA GLY A 200 6.45 12.47 7.29
C GLY A 200 6.83 11.51 8.44
N ALA A 201 8.04 11.70 8.97
CA ALA A 201 8.55 10.90 10.08
C ALA A 201 7.63 10.97 11.31
N ASP A 202 7.60 9.88 12.07
CA ASP A 202 6.83 9.77 13.31
C ASP A 202 7.76 9.44 14.48
N PRO A 203 8.04 10.40 15.36
CA PRO A 203 8.93 10.17 16.49
C PRO A 203 8.32 9.25 17.56
N GLN A 204 6.99 9.07 17.61
CA GLN A 204 6.38 8.19 18.61
C GLN A 204 6.56 6.71 18.28
N THR A 205 6.59 6.37 16.99
CA THR A 205 6.91 5.03 16.49
C THR A 205 8.32 4.94 15.93
N GLU A 206 9.14 5.98 16.10
CA GLU A 206 10.55 6.07 15.71
C GLU A 206 10.81 5.68 14.23
N ILE A 207 9.85 5.99 13.35
CA ILE A 207 9.94 5.73 11.92
C ILE A 207 10.22 7.01 11.12
N SER A 208 10.93 6.85 10.02
CA SER A 208 11.19 7.88 9.03
C SER A 208 9.98 8.15 8.11
N ALA A 209 10.11 9.15 7.24
CA ALA A 209 9.08 9.46 6.25
C ALA A 209 8.89 8.32 5.23
N ARG A 210 7.66 8.13 4.76
CA ARG A 210 7.33 7.21 3.67
C ARG A 210 7.24 8.02 2.36
N PRO A 211 7.96 7.63 1.29
CA PRO A 211 7.77 8.25 -0.03
C PRO A 211 6.44 7.83 -0.63
N VAL A 212 5.88 8.67 -1.51
CA VAL A 212 4.86 8.19 -2.46
C VAL A 212 5.48 7.05 -3.27
N PRO A 213 4.78 5.91 -3.45
CA PRO A 213 5.31 4.69 -4.05
C PRO A 213 6.24 4.92 -5.24
N MET A 214 7.47 4.41 -5.16
CA MET A 214 8.48 4.49 -6.23
C MET A 214 8.64 3.17 -6.98
N GLU A 215 8.10 2.08 -6.44
CA GLU A 215 8.17 0.75 -7.04
C GLU A 215 7.37 0.67 -8.35
N PRO A 216 7.84 -0.12 -9.34
CA PRO A 216 7.00 -0.51 -10.46
C PRO A 216 5.75 -1.26 -9.98
N MET A 217 4.58 -0.70 -10.29
CA MET A 217 3.27 -1.28 -10.01
C MET A 217 2.62 -1.78 -11.30
N TYR A 218 1.61 -2.63 -11.15
CA TYR A 218 0.77 -3.11 -12.23
C TYR A 218 -0.69 -2.96 -11.84
N ILE A 219 -1.57 -2.86 -12.85
CA ILE A 219 -2.99 -2.61 -12.63
C ILE A 219 -3.72 -3.93 -12.40
N ILE A 220 -4.58 -3.94 -11.39
CA ILE A 220 -5.54 -5.01 -11.12
C ILE A 220 -6.93 -4.40 -11.21
N ALA A 221 -7.81 -5.07 -11.95
CA ALA A 221 -9.23 -4.81 -11.89
C ALA A 221 -9.91 -6.14 -11.55
N ASN A 222 -10.62 -6.19 -10.44
CA ASN A 222 -11.33 -7.37 -9.98
C ASN A 222 -12.75 -6.98 -9.53
N LEU A 223 -13.64 -7.96 -9.47
CA LEU A 223 -14.95 -7.83 -8.88
C LEU A 223 -15.10 -8.92 -7.83
N GLY A 224 -15.38 -8.50 -6.61
CA GLY A 224 -15.63 -9.39 -5.48
C GLY A 224 -16.34 -8.61 -4.38
N PHE A 225 -16.96 -9.34 -3.46
CA PHE A 225 -17.50 -8.76 -2.24
C PHE A 225 -17.00 -9.55 -1.04
N SER A 226 -16.90 -8.88 0.10
CA SER A 226 -16.59 -9.51 1.37
C SER A 226 -17.36 -8.80 2.48
N LEU A 227 -17.79 -9.58 3.48
CA LEU A 227 -18.44 -9.05 4.69
C LEU A 227 -17.52 -8.10 5.48
N ASN A 228 -16.22 -8.08 5.19
CA ASN A 228 -15.27 -7.15 5.79
C ASN A 228 -15.38 -5.72 5.24
N PHE A 229 -15.98 -5.52 4.06
CA PHE A 229 -16.09 -4.20 3.41
C PHE A 229 -17.46 -3.53 3.59
N GLY A 230 -18.45 -4.29 4.07
CA GLY A 230 -19.81 -3.82 4.29
C GLY A 230 -20.77 -4.97 4.56
N SER A 231 -21.95 -4.64 5.10
CA SER A 231 -23.03 -5.61 5.26
C SER A 231 -23.63 -5.96 3.90
N ILE A 232 -23.86 -7.25 3.67
CA ILE A 232 -24.43 -7.75 2.40
C ILE A 232 -25.82 -8.28 2.68
N ASN A 233 -26.81 -7.76 1.96
CA ASN A 233 -28.16 -8.33 1.93
C ASN A 233 -28.23 -9.39 0.82
N PHE A 234 -28.03 -10.65 1.19
CA PHE A 234 -28.04 -11.77 0.25
C PHE A 234 -29.40 -11.98 -0.42
N ASP A 235 -30.51 -11.60 0.22
CA ASP A 235 -31.86 -11.76 -0.35
C ASP A 235 -32.13 -10.76 -1.50
N GLN A 236 -31.38 -9.65 -1.55
CA GLN A 236 -31.46 -8.64 -2.61
C GLN A 236 -30.33 -8.78 -3.63
N LEU A 237 -29.40 -9.72 -3.42
CA LEU A 237 -28.24 -9.87 -4.30
C LEU A 237 -28.66 -10.54 -5.61
N VAL A 238 -28.46 -9.81 -6.71
CA VAL A 238 -28.68 -10.33 -8.07
C VAL A 238 -27.35 -10.84 -8.61
N LEU A 239 -27.30 -12.13 -8.97
CA LEU A 239 -26.14 -12.76 -9.61
C LEU A 239 -26.53 -13.41 -10.95
N PRO A 240 -25.62 -13.45 -11.95
CA PRO A 240 -24.27 -12.88 -11.92
C PRO A 240 -24.27 -11.35 -11.93
N ALA A 241 -23.30 -10.74 -11.25
CA ALA A 241 -23.04 -9.31 -11.29
C ALA A 241 -21.83 -9.02 -12.20
N VAL A 242 -21.82 -7.87 -12.88
CA VAL A 242 -20.82 -7.50 -13.88
C VAL A 242 -20.23 -6.13 -13.59
N MET A 243 -18.90 -6.08 -13.51
CA MET A 243 -18.12 -4.84 -13.56
C MET A 243 -17.61 -4.64 -14.99
N SER A 244 -18.24 -3.72 -15.71
CA SER A 244 -17.86 -3.40 -17.09
C SER A 244 -16.75 -2.34 -17.12
N ILE A 245 -15.72 -2.57 -17.93
CA ILE A 245 -14.62 -1.62 -18.16
C ILE A 245 -14.58 -1.30 -19.65
N ASP A 246 -14.91 -0.05 -20.00
CA ASP A 246 -14.79 0.43 -21.38
C ASP A 246 -13.33 0.61 -21.79
N TYR A 247 -12.52 1.25 -20.94
CA TYR A 247 -11.09 1.42 -21.19
C TYR A 247 -10.27 1.55 -19.91
N ILE A 248 -8.97 1.25 -20.03
CA ILE A 248 -7.93 1.63 -19.06
C ILE A 248 -6.87 2.40 -19.83
N ARG A 249 -6.43 3.55 -19.29
CA ARG A 249 -5.37 4.38 -19.88
C ARG A 249 -4.28 4.63 -18.87
N VAL A 250 -3.03 4.54 -19.33
CA VAL A 250 -1.84 4.84 -18.53
C VAL A 250 -1.09 5.96 -19.25
N TYR A 251 -0.77 7.02 -18.50
CA TYR A 251 -0.08 8.19 -19.01
C TYR A 251 1.26 8.33 -18.30
N GLN A 252 2.30 8.68 -19.05
CA GLN A 252 3.61 9.05 -18.52
C GLN A 252 4.05 10.39 -19.12
N PRO A 253 4.76 11.26 -18.36
CA PRO A 253 5.33 12.47 -18.92
C PRO A 253 6.25 12.15 -20.10
N LYS A 254 6.20 12.95 -21.16
CA LYS A 254 6.95 12.72 -22.41
C LYS A 254 8.46 12.55 -22.20
N ASN A 255 9.02 13.20 -21.18
CA ASN A 255 10.44 13.18 -20.83
C ASN A 255 10.78 12.21 -19.69
N ALA A 256 9.83 11.39 -19.22
CA ALA A 256 10.00 10.47 -18.10
C ALA A 256 9.28 9.14 -18.34
N VAL A 257 9.31 8.64 -19.58
CA VAL A 257 8.76 7.31 -19.93
C VAL A 257 9.65 6.24 -19.32
N ASN A 258 9.06 5.39 -18.48
CA ASN A 258 9.73 4.28 -17.84
C ASN A 258 8.74 3.11 -17.77
N ILE A 259 8.81 2.24 -18.78
CA ILE A 259 7.94 1.07 -18.91
C ILE A 259 8.83 -0.16 -18.80
N GLY A 260 8.40 -1.13 -17.99
CA GLY A 260 9.13 -2.36 -17.79
C GLY A 260 9.00 -2.84 -16.36
N CYS A 261 9.37 -4.09 -16.17
CA CYS A 261 9.30 -4.76 -14.87
C CYS A 261 10.69 -4.93 -14.24
N ASP A 262 11.71 -4.34 -14.87
CA ASP A 262 13.10 -4.40 -14.44
C ASP A 262 13.83 -3.06 -14.71
N PRO A 263 13.34 -1.91 -14.21
CA PRO A 263 14.05 -0.64 -14.41
C PRO A 263 15.42 -0.68 -13.74
N ALA A 264 16.41 0.00 -14.33
CA ALA A 264 17.78 0.04 -13.76
C ALA A 264 17.82 0.59 -12.31
N ALA A 265 16.92 1.52 -11.97
CA ALA A 265 16.78 2.06 -10.62
C ALA A 265 16.00 1.14 -9.66
N PHE A 266 15.28 0.14 -10.18
CA PHE A 266 14.42 -0.79 -9.44
C PHE A 266 14.53 -2.22 -10.04
N PRO A 267 15.74 -2.82 -10.11
CA PRO A 267 15.93 -4.16 -10.67
C PRO A 267 15.10 -5.17 -9.90
N THR A 268 14.50 -6.12 -10.60
CA THR A 268 13.43 -6.96 -10.08
C THR A 268 13.39 -8.33 -10.76
N ALA A 269 13.76 -8.41 -12.05
CA ALA A 269 13.63 -9.63 -12.85
C ALA A 269 14.44 -10.80 -12.29
N GLN A 270 15.71 -10.57 -11.95
CA GLN A 270 16.58 -11.63 -11.43
C GLN A 270 16.06 -12.19 -10.10
N TYR A 271 15.62 -11.32 -9.19
CA TYR A 271 15.07 -11.74 -7.90
C TYR A 271 13.82 -12.61 -8.07
N ILE A 272 12.89 -12.19 -8.94
CA ILE A 272 11.69 -12.97 -9.24
C ILE A 272 12.05 -14.32 -9.86
N GLN A 273 13.02 -14.36 -10.77
CA GLN A 273 13.47 -15.60 -11.40
C GLN A 273 14.06 -16.56 -10.38
N THR A 274 14.93 -16.07 -9.48
CA THR A 274 15.53 -16.86 -8.39
C THR A 274 14.46 -17.48 -7.48
N TYR A 275 13.38 -16.74 -7.18
CA TYR A 275 12.31 -17.19 -6.29
C TYR A 275 11.01 -17.51 -7.01
N SER A 276 11.10 -18.01 -8.25
CA SER A 276 9.95 -18.16 -9.15
C SER A 276 8.79 -18.96 -8.59
N ASN A 277 9.05 -19.96 -7.73
CA ASN A 277 8.02 -20.74 -7.06
C ASN A 277 7.09 -19.87 -6.19
N VAL A 278 7.62 -18.86 -5.51
CA VAL A 278 6.86 -17.93 -4.67
C VAL A 278 5.90 -17.06 -5.49
N TYR A 279 6.24 -16.78 -6.75
CA TYR A 279 5.42 -15.99 -7.67
C TYR A 279 4.46 -16.82 -8.52
N THR A 280 4.55 -18.16 -8.47
CA THR A 280 3.78 -19.07 -9.33
C THR A 280 2.97 -20.10 -8.57
N ASN A 281 3.16 -20.23 -7.26
CA ASN A 281 2.39 -21.10 -6.39
C ASN A 281 1.55 -20.30 -5.38
N PRO A 282 0.22 -20.21 -5.56
CA PRO A 282 -0.64 -19.45 -4.64
C PRO A 282 -0.80 -20.11 -3.26
N ASN A 283 -0.43 -21.39 -3.11
CA ASN A 283 -0.47 -22.10 -1.83
C ASN A 283 0.73 -21.75 -0.93
N ILE A 284 1.73 -21.04 -1.44
CA ILE A 284 2.81 -20.46 -0.62
C ILE A 284 2.32 -19.09 -0.18
N THR A 285 1.93 -18.98 1.09
CA THR A 285 1.32 -17.78 1.67
C THR A 285 2.30 -16.94 2.49
N THR A 286 3.41 -17.54 2.93
CA THR A 286 4.49 -16.85 3.67
C THR A 286 5.87 -17.16 3.08
N TRP A 287 6.86 -16.31 3.37
CA TRP A 287 8.26 -16.55 2.97
C TRP A 287 8.84 -17.78 3.67
N LYS A 288 8.38 -18.05 4.90
CA LYS A 288 8.74 -19.27 5.64
C LYS A 288 8.28 -20.53 4.92
N GLU A 289 7.07 -20.55 4.37
CA GLU A 289 6.54 -21.66 3.57
C GLU A 289 7.32 -21.87 2.27
N ALA A 290 7.95 -20.83 1.73
CA ALA A 290 8.86 -20.92 0.58
C ALA A 290 10.19 -21.62 0.91
N GLN A 291 10.45 -21.91 2.19
CA GLN A 291 11.70 -22.49 2.69
C GLN A 291 12.94 -21.69 2.28
N GLN A 292 12.78 -20.36 2.19
CA GLN A 292 13.86 -19.44 1.90
C GLN A 292 14.32 -18.73 3.17
N PRO A 293 15.62 -18.43 3.33
CA PRO A 293 16.08 -17.64 4.46
C PRO A 293 15.50 -16.22 4.39
N TRP A 294 15.08 -15.69 5.54
CA TRP A 294 14.75 -14.27 5.65
C TRP A 294 16.05 -13.46 5.58
N PRO A 295 16.16 -12.42 4.74
CA PRO A 295 17.37 -11.60 4.66
C PRO A 295 17.72 -11.01 6.03
N LYS A 296 18.98 -11.16 6.47
CA LYS A 296 19.42 -10.60 7.75
C LYS A 296 19.25 -9.09 7.78
N ASN A 297 18.77 -8.57 8.91
CA ASN A 297 18.60 -7.13 9.16
C ASN A 297 19.61 -6.68 10.24
N ARG A 298 20.36 -5.61 9.96
CA ARG A 298 21.42 -5.13 10.87
C ARG A 298 20.94 -4.60 12.23
N LEU A 299 19.64 -4.37 12.39
CA LEU A 299 19.02 -3.96 13.65
C LEU A 299 18.49 -5.15 14.47
N GLN A 300 18.56 -6.39 13.95
CA GLN A 300 18.24 -7.59 14.72
C GLN A 300 19.44 -8.07 15.57
N THR A 301 19.17 -8.78 16.67
CA THR A 301 20.22 -9.33 17.56
C THR A 301 21.11 -10.33 16.85
N GLY A 302 22.45 -10.22 17.00
CA GLY A 302 23.43 -11.04 16.30
C GLY A 302 23.74 -10.58 14.86
N SER A 303 23.62 -9.26 14.62
CA SER A 303 23.66 -8.60 13.32
C SER A 303 24.98 -8.76 12.55
N CYS A 304 24.84 -8.94 11.23
CA CYS A 304 25.85 -9.11 10.18
C CYS A 304 27.19 -9.73 10.65
#